data_AF-A0A6H9FST9-F1
#
_entry.id   AF-A0A6H9FST9-F1
#
_cell.length_a   1.000
_cell.length_b   1.000
_cell.length_c   1.000
_cell.angle_alpha   90.00
_cell.angle_beta   90.00
_cell.angle_gamma   90.00
#
_symmetry.space_group_name_H-M   'P 1'
#
loop_
_entity.id
_entity.type
_entity.pdbx_description
1 polymer ?
#
loop_
_entity_poly.entity_id
_entity_poly.type
_entity_poly.pdbx_seq_one_letter_code
_entity_poly.pdbx_strand_id
1 'polypeptide(L)'
;MKDIEQIRRQLIERYQQLSALDQVIVRLFSLIYEPIARSTFLDCLNETPYRDEKNRRFNAQTLKSHLDILLEAEVIIQDKGYGLRCHPLLVEIGSRDSVSKGEFKRFAEIIKNKLPQTRTRWHESLVFQGKEQLIREIRLAIYRQDFNSVEQQIADYQKTSYSSPKTSLEDLLVLIYDNPFDGDWLRTQPTKFQALALNSILVKAFEKITRADGAFSLLEELCQDQTSVSEAHLWLEQAIIRGQGEQVHRYLDRPFPESQPAEIGLPWRA
;
A
#
# COMPACT_ATOMS: atom_id res chain seq x y z
N MET A 1 15.38 -10.71 10.02
CA MET A 1 14.59 -9.52 10.39
C MET A 1 15.45 -8.35 10.84
N LYS A 2 16.42 -8.50 11.78
CA LYS A 2 17.30 -7.39 12.21
C LYS A 2 18.03 -6.68 11.05
N ASP A 3 18.39 -7.42 10.01
CA ASP A 3 19.07 -6.89 8.83
C ASP A 3 18.16 -6.00 7.95
N ILE A 4 16.91 -6.42 7.68
CA ILE A 4 15.96 -5.65 6.85
C ILE A 4 15.59 -4.32 7.50
N GLU A 5 15.30 -4.30 8.80
CA GLU A 5 14.99 -3.04 9.49
C GLU A 5 16.18 -2.09 9.57
N GLN A 6 17.40 -2.64 9.67
CA GLN A 6 18.62 -1.85 9.62
C GLN A 6 18.85 -1.24 8.24
N ILE A 7 18.71 -2.04 7.17
CA ILE A 7 18.79 -1.57 5.79
C ILE A 7 17.72 -0.50 5.53
N ARG A 8 16.48 -0.74 5.96
CA ARG A 8 15.40 0.24 5.83
C ARG A 8 15.73 1.55 6.54
N ARG A 9 16.22 1.51 7.77
CA ARG A 9 16.62 2.71 8.52
C ARG A 9 17.71 3.49 7.77
N GLN A 10 18.73 2.81 7.25
CA GLN A 10 19.78 3.46 6.45
C GLN A 10 19.22 4.10 5.17
N LEU A 11 18.30 3.42 4.47
CA LEU A 11 17.64 3.98 3.29
C LEU A 11 16.80 5.22 3.62
N ILE A 12 16.08 5.21 4.74
CA ILE A 12 15.32 6.37 5.23
C ILE A 12 16.26 7.54 5.53
N GLU A 13 17.36 7.30 6.26
CA GLU A 13 18.34 8.33 6.59
C GLU A 13 18.94 8.96 5.33
N ARG A 14 19.34 8.13 4.35
CA ARG A 14 19.85 8.62 3.07
C ARG A 14 18.80 9.40 2.30
N TYR A 15 17.56 8.90 2.24
CA TYR A 15 16.44 9.59 1.60
C TYR A 15 16.19 10.97 2.23
N GLN A 16 16.23 11.08 3.56
CA GLN A 16 16.01 12.35 4.26
C GLN A 16 17.15 13.35 4.06
N GLN A 17 18.37 12.88 3.79
CA GLN A 17 19.54 13.73 3.51
C GLN A 17 19.60 14.27 2.07
N LEU A 18 18.76 13.73 1.17
CA LEU A 18 18.67 14.20 -0.21
C LEU A 18 18.18 15.65 -0.31
N SER A 19 18.52 16.32 -1.41
CA SER A 19 17.95 17.62 -1.74
C SER A 19 16.42 17.53 -1.88
N ALA A 20 15.72 18.64 -1.70
CA ALA A 20 14.27 18.67 -1.85
C ALA A 20 13.80 18.17 -3.22
N LEU A 21 14.57 18.46 -4.27
CA LEU A 21 14.27 18.02 -5.63
C LEU A 21 14.53 16.52 -5.82
N ASP A 22 15.60 15.98 -5.23
CA ASP A 22 15.89 14.54 -5.27
C ASP A 22 14.83 13.74 -4.50
N GLN A 23 14.33 14.26 -3.37
CA GLN A 23 13.21 13.63 -2.66
C GLN A 23 11.94 13.60 -3.50
N VAL A 24 11.62 14.68 -4.23
CA VAL A 24 10.51 14.71 -5.20
C VAL A 24 10.65 13.59 -6.24
N ILE A 25 11.85 13.41 -6.80
CA ILE A 25 12.12 12.39 -7.81
C ILE A 25 11.88 10.99 -7.22
N VAL A 26 12.34 10.73 -6.00
CA VAL A 26 12.11 9.45 -5.30
C VAL A 26 10.63 9.21 -5.01
N ARG A 27 9.87 10.24 -4.58
CA ARG A 27 8.41 10.13 -4.38
C ARG A 27 7.67 9.81 -5.68
N LEU A 28 8.10 10.37 -6.81
CA LEU A 28 7.51 10.01 -8.10
C LEU A 28 7.82 8.56 -8.47
N PHE A 29 9.08 8.11 -8.29
CA PHE A 29 9.43 6.70 -8.48
C PHE A 29 8.65 5.76 -7.55
N SER A 30 8.39 6.16 -6.30
CA SER A 30 7.68 5.33 -5.33
C SER A 30 6.22 5.10 -5.73
N LEU A 31 5.58 6.12 -6.34
CA LEU A 31 4.22 5.98 -6.88
C LEU A 31 4.18 5.25 -8.23
N ILE A 32 5.22 5.38 -9.06
CA ILE A 32 5.35 4.61 -10.31
C ILE A 32 5.50 3.12 -10.00
N TYR A 33 6.22 2.75 -8.93
CA TYR A 33 6.42 1.39 -8.43
C TYR A 33 7.16 0.41 -9.35
N GLU A 34 6.70 0.26 -10.59
CA GLU A 34 7.25 -0.64 -11.58
C GLU A 34 8.56 -0.11 -12.19
N PRO A 35 9.45 -1.00 -12.70
CA PRO A 35 10.62 -0.57 -13.44
C PRO A 35 10.25 0.30 -14.64
N ILE A 36 10.86 1.49 -14.73
CA ILE A 36 10.57 2.47 -15.77
C ILE A 36 11.84 2.88 -16.54
N ALA A 37 11.69 3.07 -17.86
CA ALA A 37 12.75 3.62 -18.70
C ALA A 37 13.03 5.08 -18.36
N ARG A 38 14.30 5.52 -18.46
CA ARG A 38 14.71 6.90 -18.14
C ARG A 38 13.96 7.95 -18.95
N SER A 39 13.68 7.68 -20.24
CA SER A 39 12.90 8.57 -21.11
C SER A 39 11.46 8.73 -20.63
N THR A 40 10.78 7.62 -20.32
CA THR A 40 9.40 7.66 -19.84
C THR A 40 9.29 8.32 -18.46
N PHE A 41 10.28 8.09 -17.59
CA PHE A 41 10.35 8.80 -16.32
C PHE A 41 10.56 10.31 -16.51
N LEU A 42 11.44 10.70 -17.44
CA LEU A 42 11.66 12.11 -17.79
C LEU A 42 10.37 12.78 -18.26
N ASP A 43 9.57 12.09 -19.07
CA ASP A 43 8.27 12.58 -19.53
C ASP A 43 7.29 12.77 -18.36
N CYS A 44 7.27 11.86 -17.38
CA CYS A 44 6.47 12.01 -16.17
C CYS A 44 6.96 13.21 -15.33
N LEU A 45 8.26 13.31 -15.08
CA LEU A 45 8.86 14.36 -14.26
C LEU A 45 8.59 15.75 -14.85
N ASN A 46 8.63 15.89 -16.17
CA ASN A 46 8.39 17.16 -16.86
C ASN A 46 6.92 17.63 -16.83
N GLU A 47 5.96 16.77 -16.49
CA GLU A 47 4.56 17.17 -16.21
C GLU A 47 4.36 17.71 -14.79
N THR A 48 5.33 17.49 -13.91
CA THR A 48 5.33 18.06 -12.55
C THR A 48 5.66 19.57 -12.60
N PRO A 49 5.44 20.34 -11.52
CA PRO A 49 5.82 21.76 -11.50
C PRO A 49 7.32 21.94 -11.28
N TYR A 50 8.02 20.88 -10.91
CA TYR A 50 9.43 20.92 -10.53
C TYR A 50 10.31 21.13 -11.76
N ARG A 51 11.43 21.82 -11.56
CA ARG A 51 12.36 22.27 -12.59
C ARG A 51 13.80 21.98 -12.15
N ASP A 52 14.72 22.01 -13.11
CA ASP A 52 16.15 21.90 -12.82
C ASP A 52 16.64 23.10 -11.99
N GLU A 53 17.89 23.06 -11.55
CA GLU A 53 18.54 24.13 -10.78
C GLU A 53 18.54 25.50 -11.49
N LYS A 54 18.33 25.51 -12.82
CA LYS A 54 18.26 26.71 -13.66
C LYS A 54 16.81 27.08 -14.00
N ASN A 55 15.83 26.51 -13.31
CA ASN A 55 14.40 26.70 -13.51
C ASN A 55 13.90 26.31 -14.91
N ARG A 56 14.52 25.31 -15.55
CA ARG A 56 14.14 24.76 -16.86
C ARG A 56 13.55 23.37 -16.73
N ARG A 57 12.88 22.91 -17.78
CA ARG A 57 12.47 21.50 -17.89
C ARG A 57 13.70 20.59 -17.86
N PHE A 58 13.54 19.42 -17.25
CA PHE A 58 14.59 18.42 -17.24
C PHE A 58 14.85 17.94 -18.66
N ASN A 59 16.12 17.66 -18.94
CA ASN A 59 16.56 16.90 -20.10
C ASN A 59 17.31 15.66 -19.63
N ALA A 60 17.75 14.83 -20.58
CA ALA A 60 18.45 13.59 -20.27
C ALA A 60 19.70 13.80 -19.40
N GLN A 61 20.46 14.88 -19.61
CA GLN A 61 21.68 15.15 -18.87
C GLN A 61 21.39 15.62 -17.44
N THR A 62 20.44 16.55 -17.26
CA THR A 62 20.07 17.04 -15.92
C THR A 62 19.43 15.93 -15.10
N LEU A 63 18.55 15.13 -15.71
CA LEU A 63 17.96 13.97 -15.03
C LEU A 63 19.04 12.94 -14.66
N LYS A 64 19.99 12.64 -15.57
CA LYS A 64 21.08 11.71 -15.28
C LYS A 64 21.85 12.09 -14.02
N SER A 65 22.18 13.37 -13.84
CA SER A 65 22.88 13.85 -12.64
C SER A 65 22.12 13.51 -11.35
N HIS A 66 20.80 13.72 -11.32
CA HIS A 66 19.97 13.32 -10.17
C HIS A 66 19.93 11.79 -10.01
N LEU A 67 19.73 11.04 -11.10
CA LEU A 67 19.66 9.58 -11.04
C LEU A 67 20.96 8.94 -10.55
N ASP A 68 22.12 9.49 -10.91
CA ASP A 68 23.42 9.00 -10.44
C ASP A 68 23.54 9.17 -8.90
N ILE A 69 23.12 10.32 -8.35
CA ILE A 69 23.06 10.57 -6.90
C ILE A 69 22.12 9.59 -6.21
N LEU A 70 20.93 9.39 -6.76
CA LEU A 70 19.92 8.50 -6.18
C LEU A 70 20.34 7.03 -6.21
N LEU A 71 21.06 6.60 -7.24
CA LEU A 71 21.63 5.26 -7.35
C LEU A 71 22.77 5.06 -6.35
N GLU A 72 23.65 6.05 -6.18
CA GLU A 72 24.73 6.01 -5.18
C GLU A 72 24.18 5.97 -3.74
N ALA A 73 23.06 6.65 -3.48
CA ALA A 73 22.34 6.58 -2.21
C ALA A 73 21.53 5.27 -2.04
N GLU A 74 21.42 4.44 -3.08
CA GLU A 74 20.65 3.18 -3.12
C GLU A 74 19.13 3.34 -2.87
N VAL A 75 18.61 4.57 -2.93
CA VAL A 75 17.17 4.85 -2.74
C VAL A 75 16.34 4.52 -3.98
N ILE A 76 17.00 4.43 -5.14
CA ILE A 76 16.51 3.79 -6.35
C ILE A 76 17.48 2.69 -6.75
N ILE A 77 16.98 1.71 -7.48
CA ILE A 77 17.75 0.56 -7.96
C ILE A 77 17.51 0.32 -9.44
N GLN A 78 18.46 -0.34 -10.09
CA GLN A 78 18.34 -0.80 -11.47
C GLN A 78 18.83 -2.25 -11.59
N ASP A 79 17.90 -3.19 -11.63
CA ASP A 79 18.22 -4.59 -11.88
C ASP A 79 18.67 -4.80 -13.32
N LYS A 80 19.55 -5.78 -13.55
CA LYS A 80 20.10 -6.05 -14.89
C LYS A 80 18.96 -6.39 -15.87
N GLY A 81 18.87 -5.61 -16.95
CA GLY A 81 17.85 -5.78 -17.98
C GLY A 81 16.50 -5.13 -17.67
N TYR A 82 16.36 -4.45 -16.52
CA TYR A 82 15.16 -3.74 -16.13
C TYR A 82 15.38 -2.22 -16.06
N GLY A 83 14.28 -1.47 -16.06
CA GLY A 83 14.27 -0.03 -15.81
C GLY A 83 14.64 0.33 -14.37
N LEU A 84 14.73 1.63 -14.10
CA LEU A 84 14.92 2.15 -12.74
C LEU A 84 13.63 2.01 -11.94
N ARG A 85 13.74 1.75 -10.64
CA ARG A 85 12.60 1.78 -9.71
C ARG A 85 13.01 2.28 -8.34
N CYS A 86 12.05 2.74 -7.56
CA CYS A 86 12.25 3.01 -6.13
C CYS A 86 12.69 1.72 -5.41
N HIS A 87 13.60 1.85 -4.43
CA HIS A 87 14.00 0.72 -3.62
C HIS A 87 12.77 0.13 -2.89
N PRO A 88 12.50 -1.19 -2.95
CA PRO A 88 11.26 -1.79 -2.42
C PRO A 88 10.97 -1.47 -0.95
N LEU A 89 12.01 -1.38 -0.11
CA LEU A 89 11.87 -1.02 1.31
C LEU A 89 11.53 0.46 1.57
N LEU A 90 11.65 1.32 0.55
CA LEU A 90 11.39 2.76 0.62
C LEU A 90 10.08 3.16 -0.08
N VAL A 91 9.50 2.26 -0.87
CA VAL A 91 8.33 2.51 -1.72
C VAL A 91 7.13 3.08 -0.96
N GLU A 92 6.71 2.49 0.16
CA GLU A 92 5.57 3.05 0.91
C GLU A 92 5.95 4.31 1.69
N ILE A 93 7.19 4.43 2.14
CA ILE A 93 7.69 5.63 2.82
C ILE A 93 7.62 6.84 1.87
N GLY A 94 8.13 6.71 0.65
CA GLY A 94 8.04 7.76 -0.37
C GLY A 94 6.58 8.05 -0.78
N SER A 95 5.73 7.02 -0.80
CA SER A 95 4.32 7.19 -1.21
C SER A 95 3.51 7.93 -0.13
N ARG A 96 3.68 7.56 1.15
CA ARG A 96 3.09 8.28 2.29
C ARG A 96 3.65 9.70 2.40
N ASP A 97 4.94 9.90 2.14
CA ASP A 97 5.52 11.25 2.09
C ASP A 97 4.88 12.11 0.98
N SER A 98 4.58 11.53 -0.19
CA SER A 98 3.86 12.23 -1.27
C SER A 98 2.46 12.68 -0.86
N VAL A 99 1.76 11.88 -0.05
CA VAL A 99 0.48 12.29 0.56
C VAL A 99 0.71 13.44 1.53
N SER A 100 1.71 13.32 2.42
CA SER A 100 2.03 14.34 3.43
C SER A 100 2.36 15.71 2.82
N LYS A 101 3.02 15.72 1.65
CA LYS A 101 3.37 16.93 0.90
C LYS A 101 2.26 17.45 -0.01
N GLY A 102 1.11 16.77 -0.08
CA GLY A 102 0.00 17.15 -0.96
C GLY A 102 0.27 16.93 -2.46
N GLU A 103 1.28 16.13 -2.80
CA GLU A 103 1.71 15.89 -4.19
C GLU A 103 1.01 14.68 -4.81
N PHE A 104 0.56 13.74 -3.98
CA PHE A 104 0.03 12.44 -4.39
C PHE A 104 -0.99 12.55 -5.52
N LYS A 105 -2.03 13.37 -5.35
CA LYS A 105 -3.12 13.48 -6.34
C LYS A 105 -2.59 13.89 -7.72
N ARG A 106 -1.65 14.84 -7.77
CA ARG A 106 -1.05 15.29 -9.02
C ARG A 106 -0.18 14.21 -9.65
N PHE A 107 0.67 13.56 -8.87
CA PHE A 107 1.54 12.51 -9.38
C PHE A 107 0.73 11.31 -9.88
N ALA A 108 -0.33 10.91 -9.16
CA ALA A 108 -1.20 9.83 -9.56
C ALA A 108 -1.92 10.11 -10.91
N GLU A 109 -2.30 11.36 -11.19
CA GLU A 109 -2.86 11.74 -12.50
C GLU A 109 -1.80 11.75 -13.61
N ILE A 110 -0.58 12.22 -13.33
CA ILE A 110 0.53 12.16 -14.28
C ILE A 110 0.81 10.70 -14.67
N ILE A 111 0.91 9.81 -13.68
CA ILE A 111 1.14 8.38 -13.89
C ILE A 111 0.02 7.77 -14.74
N LYS A 112 -1.24 8.04 -14.39
CA LYS A 112 -2.40 7.57 -15.17
C LYS A 112 -2.35 7.99 -16.63
N ASN A 113 -1.90 9.22 -16.91
CA ASN A 113 -1.84 9.76 -18.27
C ASN A 113 -0.64 9.26 -19.07
N LYS A 114 0.52 9.10 -18.44
CA LYS A 114 1.79 8.71 -19.11
C LYS A 114 2.01 7.21 -19.16
N LEU A 115 1.42 6.46 -18.23
CA LEU A 115 1.57 5.03 -18.06
C LEU A 115 0.21 4.32 -17.99
N PRO A 116 -0.72 4.55 -18.95
CA PRO A 116 -2.06 3.99 -18.86
C PRO A 116 -2.04 2.46 -19.00
N GLN A 117 -2.99 1.78 -18.33
CA GLN A 117 -3.34 0.41 -18.70
C GLN A 117 -4.05 0.42 -20.06
N THR A 118 -3.78 -0.60 -20.87
CA THR A 118 -4.57 -0.82 -22.09
C THR A 118 -5.88 -1.53 -21.74
N ARG A 119 -6.82 -1.55 -22.67
CA ARG A 119 -8.07 -2.30 -22.55
C ARG A 119 -8.11 -3.44 -23.55
N THR A 120 -8.90 -4.47 -23.24
CA THR A 120 -9.22 -5.52 -24.21
C THR A 120 -9.89 -4.93 -25.46
N ARG A 121 -9.91 -5.69 -26.56
CA ARG A 121 -10.48 -5.26 -27.85
C ARG A 121 -11.91 -4.68 -27.74
N TRP A 122 -12.69 -5.17 -26.78
CA TRP A 122 -14.08 -4.76 -26.53
C TRP A 122 -14.23 -3.76 -25.38
N HIS A 123 -13.12 -3.23 -24.85
CA HIS A 123 -13.06 -2.25 -23.76
C HIS A 123 -13.61 -2.72 -22.41
N GLU A 124 -13.93 -4.01 -22.27
CA GLU A 124 -14.60 -4.60 -21.10
C GLU A 124 -13.69 -4.72 -19.87
N SER A 125 -12.40 -5.00 -20.06
CA SER A 125 -11.45 -5.19 -18.96
C SER A 125 -10.13 -4.48 -19.22
N LEU A 126 -9.50 -4.03 -18.13
CA LEU A 126 -8.12 -3.57 -18.14
C LEU A 126 -7.17 -4.73 -18.41
N VAL A 127 -6.13 -4.47 -19.21
CA VAL A 127 -5.05 -5.41 -19.49
C VAL A 127 -3.79 -4.89 -18.81
N PHE A 128 -3.16 -5.75 -18.02
CA PHE A 128 -1.94 -5.46 -17.30
C PHE A 128 -0.76 -6.15 -17.98
N GLN A 129 0.35 -5.42 -18.12
CA GLN A 129 1.60 -5.94 -18.70
C GLN A 129 2.32 -6.91 -17.75
N GLY A 130 2.04 -6.83 -16.45
CA GLY A 130 2.65 -7.66 -15.43
C GLY A 130 2.07 -7.40 -14.04
N LYS A 131 2.56 -8.17 -13.06
CA LYS A 131 2.12 -8.06 -11.66
C LYS A 131 2.49 -6.69 -11.07
N GLU A 132 3.61 -6.11 -11.47
CA GLU A 132 4.08 -4.81 -11.00
C GLU A 132 3.12 -3.69 -11.40
N GLN A 133 2.59 -3.74 -12.62
CA GLN A 133 1.59 -2.78 -13.08
C GLN A 133 0.28 -2.91 -12.28
N LEU A 134 -0.16 -4.13 -11.97
CA LEU A 134 -1.30 -4.35 -11.08
C LEU A 134 -1.02 -3.72 -9.70
N ILE A 135 0.14 -4.02 -9.11
CA ILE A 135 0.47 -3.52 -7.77
C ILE A 135 0.49 -2.00 -7.77
N ARG A 136 1.09 -1.34 -8.76
CA ARG A 136 1.07 0.12 -8.91
C ARG A 136 -0.36 0.66 -8.82
N GLU A 137 -1.27 0.08 -9.60
CA GLU A 137 -2.61 0.63 -9.75
C GLU A 137 -3.51 0.34 -8.56
N ILE A 138 -3.34 -0.81 -7.91
CA ILE A 138 -3.97 -1.12 -6.62
C ILE A 138 -3.47 -0.19 -5.53
N ARG A 139 -2.15 0.08 -5.47
CA ARG A 139 -1.57 1.06 -4.54
C ARG A 139 -2.20 2.43 -4.76
N LEU A 140 -2.22 2.93 -5.98
CA LEU A 140 -2.84 4.23 -6.29
C LEU A 140 -4.34 4.26 -5.94
N ALA A 141 -5.08 3.17 -6.16
CA ALA A 141 -6.48 3.07 -5.77
C ALA A 141 -6.68 3.10 -4.25
N ILE A 142 -5.84 2.41 -3.48
CA ILE A 142 -5.85 2.43 -2.01
C ILE A 142 -5.56 3.85 -1.48
N TYR A 143 -4.51 4.51 -1.98
CA TYR A 143 -4.21 5.89 -1.58
C TYR A 143 -5.30 6.90 -2.01
N ARG A 144 -6.10 6.59 -3.04
CA ARG A 144 -7.32 7.34 -3.40
C ARG A 144 -8.56 6.92 -2.60
N GLN A 145 -8.45 5.90 -1.75
CA GLN A 145 -9.55 5.29 -0.99
C GLN A 145 -10.68 4.75 -1.88
N ASP A 146 -10.35 4.30 -3.10
CA ASP A 146 -11.29 3.78 -4.09
C ASP A 146 -11.31 2.24 -4.06
N PHE A 147 -12.09 1.68 -3.12
CA PHE A 147 -12.21 0.24 -2.94
C PHE A 147 -12.83 -0.47 -4.15
N ASN A 148 -13.79 0.16 -4.83
CA ASN A 148 -14.42 -0.41 -6.02
C ASN A 148 -13.38 -0.60 -7.13
N SER A 149 -12.47 0.36 -7.29
CA SER A 149 -11.36 0.23 -8.23
C SER A 149 -10.42 -0.91 -7.86
N VAL A 150 -10.13 -1.11 -6.56
CA VAL A 150 -9.30 -2.24 -6.10
C VAL A 150 -9.90 -3.59 -6.52
N GLU A 151 -11.19 -3.81 -6.23
CA GLU A 151 -11.87 -5.07 -6.59
C GLU A 151 -11.92 -5.27 -8.11
N GLN A 152 -12.32 -4.24 -8.86
CA GLN A 152 -12.44 -4.32 -10.31
C GLN A 152 -11.10 -4.63 -10.97
N GLN A 153 -10.02 -4.02 -10.51
CA GLN A 153 -8.69 -4.23 -11.10
C GLN A 153 -8.13 -5.63 -10.83
N ILE A 154 -8.36 -6.18 -9.63
CA ILE A 154 -8.00 -7.57 -9.33
C ILE A 154 -8.81 -8.53 -10.22
N ALA A 155 -10.11 -8.29 -10.37
CA ALA A 155 -10.97 -9.11 -11.22
C ALA A 155 -10.54 -9.05 -12.69
N ASP A 156 -10.22 -7.87 -13.21
CA ASP A 156 -9.70 -7.71 -14.58
C ASP A 156 -8.37 -8.42 -14.77
N TYR A 157 -7.42 -8.27 -13.84
CA TYR A 157 -6.13 -8.97 -13.90
C TYR A 157 -6.31 -10.49 -13.92
N GLN A 158 -7.19 -11.04 -13.09
CA GLN A 158 -7.48 -12.48 -13.08
C GLN A 158 -8.09 -12.97 -14.40
N LYS A 159 -8.86 -12.14 -15.10
CA LYS A 159 -9.46 -12.46 -16.40
C LYS A 159 -8.46 -12.35 -17.56
N THR A 160 -7.54 -11.39 -17.52
CA THR A 160 -6.66 -11.09 -18.66
C THR A 160 -5.30 -11.76 -18.57
N SER A 161 -4.82 -12.07 -17.37
CA SER A 161 -3.43 -12.49 -17.13
C SER A 161 -3.31 -14.01 -16.91
N TYR A 162 -3.65 -14.80 -17.92
CA TYR A 162 -3.69 -16.28 -17.85
C TYR A 162 -2.36 -16.94 -17.44
N SER A 163 -1.23 -16.36 -17.86
CA SER A 163 0.11 -16.91 -17.61
C SER A 163 0.81 -16.29 -16.40
N SER A 164 0.20 -15.30 -15.75
CA SER A 164 0.85 -14.60 -14.64
C SER A 164 0.50 -15.26 -13.29
N PRO A 165 1.42 -15.21 -12.31
CA PRO A 165 1.12 -15.71 -10.98
C PRO A 165 -0.08 -14.95 -10.41
N LYS A 166 -1.07 -15.73 -9.94
CA LYS A 166 -2.21 -15.18 -9.23
C LYS A 166 -1.70 -14.44 -7.99
N THR A 167 -2.31 -13.29 -7.72
CA THR A 167 -2.06 -12.50 -6.52
C THR A 167 -3.40 -12.30 -5.85
N SER A 168 -3.44 -12.51 -4.54
CA SER A 168 -4.65 -12.30 -3.75
C SER A 168 -4.70 -10.87 -3.20
N LEU A 169 -5.89 -10.43 -2.78
CA LEU A 169 -6.04 -9.12 -2.15
C LEU A 169 -5.23 -9.05 -0.86
N GLU A 170 -5.19 -10.13 -0.09
CA GLU A 170 -4.47 -10.22 1.19
C GLU A 170 -2.97 -10.00 1.00
N ASP A 171 -2.34 -10.64 0.00
CA ASP A 171 -0.93 -10.44 -0.30
C ASP A 171 -0.62 -8.98 -0.71
N LEU A 172 -1.53 -8.33 -1.42
CA LEU A 172 -1.40 -6.90 -1.79
C LEU A 172 -1.56 -6.00 -0.57
N LEU A 173 -2.52 -6.29 0.30
CA LEU A 173 -2.73 -5.53 1.54
C LEU A 173 -1.51 -5.63 2.45
N VAL A 174 -0.93 -6.82 2.63
CA VAL A 174 0.31 -6.98 3.40
C VAL A 174 1.45 -6.19 2.76
N LEU A 175 1.62 -6.27 1.44
CA LEU A 175 2.68 -5.54 0.74
C LEU A 175 2.62 -4.02 0.95
N ILE A 176 1.41 -3.46 1.07
CA ILE A 176 1.17 -2.01 1.12
C ILE A 176 1.11 -1.50 2.56
N TYR A 177 0.45 -2.24 3.45
CA TYR A 177 0.24 -1.83 4.83
C TYR A 177 1.34 -2.29 5.77
N ASP A 178 2.18 -3.26 5.40
CA ASP A 178 3.26 -3.82 6.25
C ASP A 178 4.66 -3.62 5.63
N ASN A 179 4.89 -2.52 4.91
CA ASN A 179 6.20 -2.21 4.31
C ASN A 179 6.67 -0.74 4.46
N PRO A 180 6.95 -0.26 5.68
CA PRO A 180 6.72 -0.92 6.97
C PRO A 180 5.28 -0.71 7.46
N PHE A 181 4.89 -1.47 8.48
CA PHE A 181 3.69 -1.19 9.26
C PHE A 181 3.72 0.22 9.83
N ASP A 182 2.61 0.94 9.67
CA ASP A 182 2.40 2.30 10.17
C ASP A 182 0.95 2.40 10.67
N GLY A 183 0.79 2.26 11.98
CA GLY A 183 -0.51 2.24 12.62
C GLY A 183 -1.22 3.58 12.53
N ASP A 184 -0.49 4.69 12.60
CA ASP A 184 -1.05 6.03 12.50
C ASP A 184 -1.61 6.28 11.11
N TRP A 185 -0.87 5.89 10.06
CA TRP A 185 -1.37 5.96 8.70
C TRP A 185 -2.58 5.03 8.49
N LEU A 186 -2.55 3.81 9.02
CA LEU A 186 -3.67 2.87 8.91
C LEU A 186 -4.96 3.43 9.53
N ARG A 187 -4.88 4.13 10.67
CA ARG A 187 -6.04 4.81 11.29
C ARG A 187 -6.70 5.85 10.38
N THR A 188 -5.94 6.46 9.48
CA THR A 188 -6.49 7.44 8.53
C THR A 188 -7.31 6.81 7.39
N GLN A 189 -7.24 5.48 7.24
CA GLN A 189 -7.95 4.77 6.18
C GLN A 189 -9.42 4.53 6.55
N PRO A 190 -10.32 4.33 5.58
CA PRO A 190 -11.69 3.89 5.85
C PRO A 190 -11.72 2.57 6.63
N THR A 191 -12.68 2.39 7.54
CA THR A 191 -12.80 1.22 8.43
C THR A 191 -12.71 -0.11 7.68
N LYS A 192 -13.32 -0.20 6.50
CA LYS A 192 -13.23 -1.40 5.64
C LYS A 192 -11.78 -1.76 5.27
N PHE A 193 -10.95 -0.78 4.93
CA PHE A 193 -9.53 -1.01 4.65
C PHE A 193 -8.75 -1.36 5.91
N GLN A 194 -9.07 -0.73 7.04
CA GLN A 194 -8.44 -1.05 8.34
C GLN A 194 -8.64 -2.52 8.70
N ALA A 195 -9.89 -2.99 8.70
CA ALA A 195 -10.24 -4.37 9.04
C ALA A 195 -9.56 -5.38 8.11
N LEU A 196 -9.61 -5.14 6.79
CA LEU A 196 -8.99 -6.02 5.80
C LEU A 196 -7.46 -6.06 5.93
N ALA A 197 -6.81 -4.92 6.14
CA ALA A 197 -5.37 -4.84 6.29
C ALA A 197 -4.91 -5.55 7.58
N LEU A 198 -5.55 -5.27 8.72
CA LEU A 198 -5.24 -5.90 10.00
C LEU A 198 -5.41 -7.42 9.92
N ASN A 199 -6.53 -7.89 9.38
CA ASN A 199 -6.76 -9.31 9.17
C ASN A 199 -5.65 -9.94 8.31
N SER A 200 -5.35 -9.32 7.16
CA SER A 200 -4.34 -9.84 6.22
C SER A 200 -2.96 -9.92 6.86
N ILE A 201 -2.54 -8.87 7.58
CA ILE A 201 -1.22 -8.81 8.24
C ILE A 201 -1.13 -9.85 9.35
N LEU A 202 -2.15 -9.96 10.21
CA LEU A 202 -2.14 -10.85 11.37
C LEU A 202 -2.21 -12.32 10.96
N VAL A 203 -3.04 -12.66 9.96
CA VAL A 203 -3.08 -14.00 9.37
C VAL A 203 -1.73 -14.33 8.73
N LYS A 204 -1.15 -13.44 7.93
CA LYS A 204 0.16 -13.68 7.30
C LYS A 204 1.28 -13.84 8.33
N ALA A 205 1.24 -13.08 9.41
CA ALA A 205 2.21 -13.18 10.48
C ALA A 205 2.09 -14.52 11.22
N PHE A 206 0.87 -15.00 11.44
CA PHE A 206 0.61 -16.33 11.98
C PHE A 206 1.14 -17.44 11.06
N GLU A 207 0.79 -17.40 9.76
CA GLU A 207 1.26 -18.36 8.75
C GLU A 207 2.80 -18.46 8.70
N LYS A 208 3.49 -17.32 8.83
CA LYS A 208 4.96 -17.23 8.78
C LYS A 208 5.63 -17.38 10.14
N ILE A 209 4.87 -17.51 11.23
CA ILE A 209 5.39 -17.55 12.60
C ILE A 209 6.30 -16.33 12.88
N THR A 210 5.82 -15.14 12.50
CA THR A 210 6.52 -13.86 12.70
C THR A 210 5.73 -12.95 13.63
N ARG A 211 6.42 -11.97 14.23
CA ARG A 211 5.78 -10.96 15.08
C ARG A 211 5.07 -9.92 14.22
N ALA A 212 3.88 -9.51 14.65
CA ALA A 212 3.11 -8.39 14.09
C ALA A 212 2.54 -7.54 15.24
N ASP A 213 3.42 -7.07 16.12
CA ASP A 213 3.01 -6.44 17.38
C ASP A 213 2.34 -5.08 17.16
N GLY A 214 2.81 -4.30 16.17
CA GLY A 214 2.18 -3.03 15.81
C GLY A 214 0.74 -3.22 15.33
N ALA A 215 0.51 -4.16 14.40
CA ALA A 215 -0.82 -4.49 13.91
C ALA A 215 -1.74 -5.02 15.01
N PHE A 216 -1.22 -5.87 15.89
CA PHE A 216 -1.99 -6.39 17.02
C PHE A 216 -2.34 -5.29 18.03
N SER A 217 -1.40 -4.38 18.34
CA SER A 217 -1.65 -3.25 19.25
C SER A 217 -2.74 -2.34 18.69
N LEU A 218 -2.69 -2.02 17.39
CA LEU A 218 -3.73 -1.23 16.75
C LEU A 218 -5.10 -1.94 16.78
N LEU A 219 -5.14 -3.25 16.52
CA LEU A 219 -6.38 -4.03 16.61
C LEU A 219 -6.97 -4.00 18.02
N GLU A 220 -6.14 -4.16 19.05
CA GLU A 220 -6.56 -4.10 20.46
C GLU A 220 -7.19 -2.75 20.80
N GLU A 221 -6.57 -1.65 20.37
CA GLU A 221 -7.11 -0.31 20.56
C GLU A 221 -8.46 -0.12 19.84
N LEU A 222 -8.56 -0.52 18.57
CA LEU A 222 -9.81 -0.41 17.80
C LEU A 222 -10.95 -1.25 18.38
N CYS A 223 -10.63 -2.36 19.06
CA CYS A 223 -11.62 -3.21 19.72
C CYS A 223 -12.10 -2.64 21.07
N GLN A 224 -11.31 -1.79 21.73
CA GLN A 224 -11.73 -1.11 22.95
C GLN A 224 -12.86 -0.10 22.68
N ASP A 225 -12.90 0.46 21.46
CA ASP A 225 -13.88 1.47 21.03
C ASP A 225 -15.24 0.88 20.54
N GLN A 226 -15.47 -0.43 20.70
CA GLN A 226 -16.75 -1.14 20.46
C GLN A 226 -17.38 -1.00 19.06
N THR A 227 -16.60 -0.71 18.01
CA THR A 227 -17.20 -0.29 16.73
C THR A 227 -17.72 -1.41 15.81
N SER A 228 -17.38 -2.69 15.99
CA SER A 228 -18.02 -3.78 15.23
C SER A 228 -17.68 -5.20 15.74
N VAL A 229 -18.60 -6.14 15.52
CA VAL A 229 -18.48 -7.57 15.90
C VAL A 229 -17.36 -8.29 15.14
N SER A 230 -16.98 -7.79 13.96
CA SER A 230 -15.99 -8.47 13.11
C SER A 230 -14.56 -8.31 13.62
N GLU A 231 -14.18 -7.14 14.14
CA GLU A 231 -12.84 -6.88 14.67
C GLU A 231 -12.65 -7.57 16.03
N ALA A 232 -13.71 -7.67 16.83
CA ALA A 232 -13.73 -8.38 18.11
C ALA A 232 -13.33 -9.85 17.98
N HIS A 233 -13.84 -10.54 16.95
CA HIS A 233 -13.51 -11.94 16.70
C HIS A 233 -12.02 -12.11 16.35
N LEU A 234 -11.50 -11.28 15.45
CA LEU A 234 -10.08 -11.30 15.08
C LEU A 234 -9.18 -11.00 16.28
N TRP A 235 -9.57 -10.05 17.14
CA TRP A 235 -8.82 -9.77 18.36
C TRP A 235 -8.81 -10.96 19.32
N LEU A 236 -9.96 -11.61 19.55
CA LEU A 236 -10.05 -12.80 20.39
C LEU A 236 -9.14 -13.93 19.90
N GLU A 237 -9.17 -14.22 18.60
CA GLU A 237 -8.30 -15.24 18.00
C GLU A 237 -6.82 -14.93 18.24
N GLN A 238 -6.41 -13.69 17.99
CA GLN A 238 -5.03 -13.25 18.17
C GLN A 238 -4.61 -13.25 19.65
N ALA A 239 -5.50 -12.83 20.56
CA ALA A 239 -5.26 -12.83 21.99
C ALA A 239 -5.06 -14.26 22.52
N ILE A 240 -5.87 -15.23 22.06
CA ILE A 240 -5.71 -16.65 22.40
C ILE A 240 -4.35 -17.17 21.92
N ILE A 241 -4.01 -16.95 20.64
CA ILE A 241 -2.75 -17.42 20.04
C ILE A 241 -1.53 -16.81 20.74
N ARG A 242 -1.67 -15.59 21.26
CA ARG A 242 -0.62 -14.87 22.00
C ARG A 242 -0.60 -15.16 23.50
N GLY A 243 -1.46 -16.06 23.98
CA GLY A 243 -1.50 -16.48 25.38
C GLY A 243 -2.09 -15.46 26.36
N GLN A 244 -2.90 -14.51 25.88
CA GLN A 244 -3.53 -13.46 26.69
C GLN A 244 -4.82 -13.94 27.38
N GLY A 245 -4.79 -15.11 28.01
CA GLY A 245 -5.99 -15.80 28.53
C GLY A 245 -6.82 -14.97 29.51
N GLU A 246 -6.19 -14.25 30.45
CA GLU A 246 -6.93 -13.38 31.38
C GLU A 246 -7.72 -12.26 30.68
N GLN A 247 -7.18 -11.68 29.61
CA GLN A 247 -7.85 -10.62 28.87
C GLN A 247 -9.02 -11.18 28.06
N VAL A 248 -8.84 -12.37 27.47
CA VAL A 248 -9.89 -13.11 26.78
C VAL A 248 -11.05 -13.42 27.72
N HIS A 249 -10.78 -13.96 28.92
CA HIS A 249 -11.82 -14.21 29.92
C HIS A 249 -12.56 -12.93 30.31
N ARG A 250 -11.81 -11.87 30.64
CA ARG A 250 -12.41 -10.56 30.97
C ARG A 250 -13.24 -9.96 29.84
N TYR A 251 -12.92 -10.26 28.59
CA TYR A 251 -13.71 -9.81 27.43
C TYR A 251 -15.01 -10.61 27.29
N LEU A 252 -14.93 -11.94 27.40
CA LEU A 252 -16.08 -12.85 27.27
C LEU A 252 -17.10 -12.69 28.42
N ASP A 253 -16.64 -12.29 29.60
CA ASP A 253 -17.51 -12.04 30.77
C ASP A 253 -18.28 -10.70 30.66
N ARG A 254 -18.00 -9.86 29.64
CA ARG A 254 -18.74 -8.62 29.43
C ARG A 254 -20.15 -8.94 28.93
N PRO A 255 -21.18 -8.21 29.40
CA PRO A 255 -22.50 -8.30 28.80
C PRO A 255 -22.40 -7.86 27.33
N PHE A 256 -22.58 -8.79 26.40
CA PHE A 256 -22.77 -8.42 24.99
C PHE A 256 -24.01 -7.52 24.91
N PRO A 257 -23.98 -6.40 24.15
CA PRO A 257 -25.21 -5.72 23.82
C PRO A 257 -26.13 -6.77 23.20
N GLU A 258 -27.26 -7.05 23.85
CA GLU A 258 -28.22 -8.03 23.37
C GLU A 258 -28.43 -7.75 21.89
N SER A 259 -28.10 -8.73 21.04
CA SER A 259 -28.60 -8.74 19.69
C SER A 259 -30.10 -8.57 19.83
N GLN A 260 -30.64 -7.40 19.46
CA GLN A 260 -32.08 -7.21 19.41
C GLN A 260 -32.61 -8.41 18.64
N PRO A 261 -33.43 -9.27 19.26
CA PRO A 261 -34.01 -10.37 18.53
C PRO A 261 -34.69 -9.72 17.33
N ALA A 262 -34.26 -10.08 16.11
CA ALA A 262 -34.98 -9.70 14.92
C ALA A 262 -36.44 -10.01 15.23
N GLU A 263 -37.32 -9.02 15.19
CA GLU A 263 -38.74 -9.21 15.48
C GLU A 263 -39.22 -10.36 14.59
N ILE A 264 -39.27 -11.56 15.17
CA ILE A 264 -39.88 -12.71 14.52
C ILE A 264 -41.35 -12.32 14.55
N GLY A 265 -41.81 -11.75 13.44
CA GLY A 265 -43.20 -11.32 13.27
C GLY A 265 -44.12 -12.40 13.81
N LEU A 266 -44.82 -12.07 14.90
CA LEU A 266 -45.77 -12.97 15.51
C LEU A 266 -46.88 -13.32 14.51
N PRO A 267 -47.44 -14.53 14.62
CA PRO A 267 -48.07 -15.23 13.52
C PRO A 267 -49.39 -14.59 13.13
N TRP A 268 -49.66 -14.61 11.82
CA TRP A 268 -50.95 -14.32 11.23
C TRP A 268 -52.03 -15.15 11.94
N ARG A 269 -52.87 -14.47 12.73
CA ARG A 269 -54.16 -15.03 13.18
C ARG A 269 -55.18 -14.74 12.09
N ALA A 270 -55.61 -15.79 11.40
CA ALA A 270 -56.90 -15.86 10.74
C ALA A 270 -57.90 -16.54 11.69
#